data_AF-A0AAD1HSG7-F1
#
_entry.id   AF-A0AAD1HSG7-F1
#
_cell.length_a   1.000
_cell.length_b   1.000
_cell.length_c   1.000
_cell.angle_alpha   90.00
_cell.angle_beta   90.00
_cell.angle_gamma   90.00
#
_symmetry.space_group_name_H-M   'P 1'
#
loop_
_entity.id
_entity.type
_entity.pdbx_description
1 polymer ?
#
loop_
_entity_poly.entity_id
_entity_poly.type
_entity_poly.pdbx_seq_one_letter_code
_entity_poly.pdbx_strand_id
1 'polypeptide(L)'
;MRWAATPTAPSTGGDGGNATGEGSQGGNGGSADIQSSKVTGSLGGPGGTASGTAHGGNGGDATADDAGNGGAGGDGGKASIATGGDPGNLANGTSTGGKGGDGLDGGTGGLGGSSRLDAFGNDGADPATASTATDGTATGGNGGTGTGADNTGGNGTDGNIVNTGGAQSNGTTASGTNGANSPATP
;
A
#
# COMPACT_ATOMS: atom_id res chain seq x y z
N MET A 1 36.12 -0.84 17.33
CA MET A 1 34.82 -0.13 17.26
C MET A 1 33.84 -1.06 16.56
N ARG A 2 32.77 -1.47 17.24
CA ARG A 2 31.71 -2.32 16.66
C ARG A 2 30.72 -1.40 15.95
N TRP A 3 30.59 -1.54 14.63
CA TRP A 3 29.49 -0.95 13.89
C TRP A 3 28.25 -1.75 14.26
N ALA A 4 27.33 -1.17 15.04
CA ALA A 4 25.99 -1.71 15.10
C ALA A 4 25.38 -1.48 13.72
N ALA A 5 25.08 -2.56 12.99
CA ALA A 5 24.32 -2.47 11.76
C ALA A 5 22.94 -1.91 12.14
N THR A 6 22.66 -0.67 11.74
CA THR A 6 21.29 -0.17 11.67
C THR A 6 20.49 -1.16 10.81
N PRO A 7 19.29 -1.61 11.23
CA PRO A 7 18.48 -2.50 10.41
C PRO A 7 18.28 -1.86 9.03
N THR A 8 18.64 -2.58 7.98
CA THR A 8 18.42 -2.14 6.60
C THR A 8 16.93 -1.96 6.40
N ALA A 9 16.52 -0.75 6.02
CA ALA A 9 15.13 -0.37 5.82
C ALA A 9 14.51 -1.24 4.70
N PRO A 10 13.64 -2.22 5.02
CA PRO A 10 13.28 -3.27 4.06
C PRO A 10 12.13 -2.82 3.15
N SER A 11 12.21 -3.22 1.88
CA SER A 11 11.09 -3.21 0.93
C SER A 11 10.65 -4.65 0.70
N THR A 12 9.46 -5.02 1.16
CA THR A 12 8.96 -6.40 1.11
C THR A 12 7.54 -6.45 0.59
N GLY A 13 7.24 -7.43 -0.27
CA GLY A 13 5.85 -7.71 -0.64
C GLY A 13 5.06 -8.24 0.54
N GLY A 14 3.73 -8.24 0.41
CA GLY A 14 2.84 -8.96 1.31
C GLY A 14 2.74 -10.44 0.93
N ASP A 15 2.25 -11.24 1.87
CA ASP A 15 1.95 -12.65 1.65
C ASP A 15 0.65 -12.81 0.85
N GLY A 16 0.52 -13.91 0.11
CA GLY A 16 -0.77 -14.31 -0.46
C GLY A 16 -1.74 -14.82 0.60
N GLY A 17 -3.02 -14.87 0.25
CA GLY A 17 -4.08 -15.47 1.06
C GLY A 17 -4.21 -16.98 0.85
N ASN A 18 -4.78 -17.65 1.85
CA ASN A 18 -5.07 -19.08 1.78
C ASN A 18 -6.36 -19.34 0.99
N ALA A 19 -6.42 -20.49 0.32
CA ALA A 19 -7.62 -20.97 -0.35
C ALA A 19 -8.05 -22.32 0.24
N THR A 20 -9.28 -22.40 0.74
CA THR A 20 -9.82 -23.65 1.33
C THR A 20 -11.15 -24.03 0.70
N GLY A 21 -11.24 -25.26 0.17
CA GLY A 21 -12.44 -25.77 -0.48
C GLY A 21 -12.40 -25.68 -2.01
N GLU A 22 -13.27 -26.44 -2.67
CA GLU A 22 -13.31 -26.50 -4.13
C GLU A 22 -13.61 -25.11 -4.73
N GLY A 23 -12.89 -24.76 -5.80
CA GLY A 23 -13.06 -23.49 -6.48
C GLY A 23 -12.61 -22.24 -5.72
N SER A 24 -12.07 -22.35 -4.50
CA SER A 24 -11.64 -21.16 -3.74
C SER A 24 -10.29 -20.62 -4.20
N GLN A 25 -10.11 -19.30 -4.15
CA GLN A 25 -8.89 -18.60 -4.57
C GLN A 25 -8.50 -17.54 -3.53
N GLY A 26 -7.35 -17.70 -2.88
CA GLY A 26 -6.81 -16.66 -1.99
C GLY A 26 -6.32 -15.46 -2.80
N GLY A 27 -6.31 -14.28 -2.17
CA GLY A 27 -5.84 -13.05 -2.79
C GLY A 27 -4.32 -13.00 -2.94
N ASN A 28 -3.82 -12.22 -3.89
CA ASN A 28 -2.39 -11.99 -4.03
C ASN A 28 -1.89 -11.03 -2.93
N GLY A 29 -0.64 -11.21 -2.51
CA GLY A 29 0.06 -10.22 -1.71
C GLY A 29 0.37 -8.96 -2.53
N GLY A 30 0.35 -7.82 -1.86
CA GLY A 30 0.70 -6.52 -2.41
C GLY A 30 2.21 -6.38 -2.65
N SER A 31 2.59 -5.48 -3.55
CA SER A 31 4.00 -5.17 -3.82
C SER A 31 4.52 -4.04 -2.93
N ALA A 32 5.85 -3.93 -2.83
CA ALA A 32 6.51 -2.78 -2.21
C ALA A 32 7.72 -2.31 -3.02
N ASP A 33 7.92 -1.00 -3.09
CA ASP A 33 9.11 -0.38 -3.67
C ASP A 33 9.61 0.83 -2.88
N ILE A 34 10.93 1.02 -2.91
CA ILE A 34 11.59 2.24 -2.45
C ILE A 34 12.45 2.74 -3.60
N GLN A 35 12.17 3.94 -4.11
CA GLN A 35 12.75 4.44 -5.36
C GLN A 35 13.22 5.89 -5.24
N SER A 36 14.52 6.13 -5.42
CA SER A 36 15.07 7.46 -5.70
C SER A 36 15.10 7.71 -7.21
N SER A 37 15.19 8.98 -7.59
CA SER A 37 15.30 9.42 -8.99
C SER A 37 14.12 8.98 -9.86
N LYS A 38 12.95 8.76 -9.25
CA LYS A 38 11.73 8.32 -9.95
C LYS A 38 11.21 9.46 -10.82
N VAL A 39 10.77 9.11 -12.03
CA VAL A 39 10.05 10.00 -12.94
C VAL A 39 8.57 9.64 -12.91
N THR A 40 7.70 10.63 -12.71
CA THR A 40 6.25 10.45 -12.69
C THR A 40 5.55 11.64 -13.36
N GLY A 41 5.17 11.47 -14.63
CA GLY A 41 4.63 12.57 -15.43
C GLY A 41 5.66 13.68 -15.61
N SER A 42 5.28 14.93 -15.29
CA SER A 42 6.17 16.10 -15.33
C SER A 42 6.95 16.34 -14.02
N LEU A 43 6.81 15.44 -13.03
CA LEU A 43 7.47 15.51 -11.74
C LEU A 43 8.55 14.43 -11.64
N GLY A 44 9.61 14.72 -10.88
CA GLY A 44 10.67 13.77 -10.62
C GLY A 44 11.86 13.92 -11.58
N GLY A 45 12.62 12.85 -11.76
CA GLY A 45 13.92 12.90 -12.46
C GLY A 45 15.09 12.63 -11.52
N PRO A 46 16.35 12.83 -11.99
CA PRO A 46 17.54 12.58 -11.18
C PRO A 46 17.50 13.30 -9.83
N GLY A 47 18.03 12.64 -8.80
CA GLY A 47 18.12 13.21 -7.45
C GLY A 47 17.08 12.66 -6.48
N GLY A 48 17.07 13.27 -5.29
CA GLY A 48 16.25 12.87 -4.16
C GLY A 48 16.76 11.63 -3.44
N THR A 49 16.41 11.50 -2.17
CA THR A 49 16.69 10.32 -1.35
C THR A 49 15.39 9.70 -0.87
N ALA A 50 15.14 8.46 -1.28
CA ALA A 50 14.05 7.64 -0.74
C ALA A 50 14.64 6.60 0.22
N SER A 51 14.08 6.50 1.43
CA SER A 51 14.52 5.54 2.45
C SER A 51 13.36 5.21 3.40
N GLY A 52 13.51 4.16 4.21
CA GLY A 52 12.49 3.75 5.18
C GLY A 52 11.95 2.35 4.91
N THR A 53 10.78 2.03 5.45
CA THR A 53 10.20 0.69 5.37
C THR A 53 8.98 0.69 4.45
N ALA A 54 8.98 -0.18 3.44
CA ALA A 54 7.83 -0.38 2.57
C ALA A 54 7.38 -1.85 2.66
N HIS A 55 6.09 -2.06 2.96
CA HIS A 55 5.50 -3.40 3.04
C HIS A 55 4.18 -3.47 2.28
N GLY A 56 4.09 -4.36 1.29
CA GLY A 56 2.82 -4.64 0.62
C GLY A 56 1.80 -5.22 1.60
N GLY A 57 0.52 -4.99 1.36
CA GLY A 57 -0.53 -5.62 2.16
C GLY A 57 -0.64 -7.11 1.86
N ASN A 58 -1.08 -7.92 2.81
CA ASN A 58 -1.34 -9.33 2.55
C ASN A 58 -2.63 -9.51 1.72
N GLY A 59 -2.71 -10.59 0.94
CA GLY A 59 -3.96 -11.02 0.32
C GLY A 59 -4.99 -11.49 1.35
N GLY A 60 -6.26 -11.50 0.94
CA GLY A 60 -7.36 -12.05 1.71
C GLY A 60 -7.47 -13.56 1.56
N ASP A 61 -7.95 -14.24 2.59
CA ASP A 61 -8.22 -15.68 2.55
C ASP A 61 -9.54 -15.96 1.81
N ALA A 62 -9.75 -17.20 1.37
CA ALA A 62 -10.97 -17.63 0.71
C ALA A 62 -11.48 -19.01 1.15
N THR A 63 -12.82 -19.14 1.26
CA THR A 63 -13.51 -20.40 1.54
C THR A 63 -14.69 -20.65 0.61
N ALA A 64 -14.99 -21.93 0.35
CA ALA A 64 -16.17 -22.36 -0.39
C ALA A 64 -17.41 -22.47 0.50
N ASP A 65 -18.60 -22.32 -0.08
CA ASP A 65 -19.87 -22.67 0.58
C ASP A 65 -20.24 -24.16 0.46
N ASP A 66 -21.35 -24.55 1.10
CA ASP A 66 -21.88 -25.92 1.07
C ASP A 66 -22.42 -26.35 -0.30
N ALA A 67 -22.71 -25.39 -1.19
CA ALA A 67 -23.15 -25.66 -2.55
C ALA A 67 -21.97 -25.86 -3.53
N GLY A 68 -20.73 -25.73 -3.04
CA GLY A 68 -19.51 -25.87 -3.84
C GLY A 68 -19.09 -24.60 -4.57
N ASN A 69 -19.68 -23.44 -4.24
CA ASN A 69 -19.23 -22.17 -4.77
C ASN A 69 -17.99 -21.72 -4.00
N GLY A 70 -16.85 -21.68 -4.67
CA GLY A 70 -15.59 -21.21 -4.08
C GLY A 70 -15.55 -19.70 -3.90
N GLY A 71 -14.98 -19.24 -2.79
CA GLY A 71 -14.77 -17.81 -2.53
C GLY A 71 -13.51 -17.26 -3.20
N ALA A 72 -13.37 -15.94 -3.23
CA ALA A 72 -12.21 -15.23 -3.76
C ALA A 72 -11.70 -14.16 -2.79
N GLY A 73 -10.49 -14.29 -2.28
CA GLY A 73 -9.86 -13.29 -1.43
C GLY A 73 -9.41 -12.07 -2.24
N GLY A 74 -9.50 -10.89 -1.63
CA GLY A 74 -9.05 -9.65 -2.25
C GLY A 74 -7.52 -9.54 -2.27
N ASP A 75 -6.97 -8.85 -3.27
CA ASP A 75 -5.54 -8.59 -3.32
C ASP A 75 -5.12 -7.55 -2.26
N GLY A 76 -3.91 -7.71 -1.72
CA GLY A 76 -3.27 -6.75 -0.85
C GLY A 76 -2.80 -5.50 -1.59
N GLY A 77 -2.84 -4.36 -0.90
CA GLY A 77 -2.47 -3.06 -1.46
C GLY A 77 -0.96 -2.89 -1.65
N LYS A 78 -0.58 -2.01 -2.57
CA LYS A 78 0.83 -1.63 -2.78
C LYS A 78 1.33 -0.71 -1.67
N ALA A 79 2.63 -0.77 -1.36
CA ALA A 79 3.34 0.26 -0.62
C ALA A 79 4.45 0.89 -1.47
N SER A 80 4.68 2.20 -1.34
CA SER A 80 5.87 2.81 -1.94
C SER A 80 6.38 4.02 -1.22
N ILE A 81 7.70 4.14 -1.22
CA ILE A 81 8.40 5.36 -0.83
C ILE A 81 9.18 5.85 -2.04
N ALA A 82 8.89 7.05 -2.54
CA ALA A 82 9.59 7.54 -3.72
C ALA A 82 10.00 9.01 -3.65
N THR A 83 11.11 9.31 -4.34
CA THR A 83 11.56 10.68 -4.58
C THR A 83 12.07 10.85 -6.00
N GLY A 84 12.22 12.10 -6.42
CA GLY A 84 12.95 12.44 -7.63
C GLY A 84 12.88 13.93 -7.94
N GLY A 85 13.73 14.36 -8.86
CA GLY A 85 13.67 15.66 -9.54
C GLY A 85 14.49 16.77 -8.92
N ASP A 86 14.90 16.67 -7.66
CA ASP A 86 15.81 17.60 -6.99
C ASP A 86 16.69 16.83 -5.97
N PRO A 87 18.01 17.05 -5.90
CA PRO A 87 18.91 16.36 -4.96
C PRO A 87 18.53 16.49 -3.47
N GLY A 88 17.90 17.61 -3.09
CA GLY A 88 17.43 17.89 -1.73
C GLY A 88 16.10 17.24 -1.38
N ASN A 89 15.39 16.63 -2.34
CA ASN A 89 14.14 15.94 -2.04
C ASN A 89 14.39 14.75 -1.11
N LEU A 90 13.53 14.56 -0.12
CA LEU A 90 13.69 13.50 0.86
C LEU A 90 12.35 12.86 1.20
N ALA A 91 12.23 11.56 0.99
CA ALA A 91 11.14 10.75 1.53
C ALA A 91 11.73 9.71 2.46
N ASN A 92 11.38 9.78 3.74
CA ASN A 92 11.79 8.84 4.76
C ASN A 92 10.62 8.52 5.69
N GLY A 93 10.34 7.25 5.91
CA GLY A 93 9.28 6.83 6.82
C GLY A 93 8.81 5.40 6.59
N THR A 94 7.52 5.16 6.81
CA THR A 94 6.88 3.85 6.66
C THR A 94 5.71 3.94 5.68
N SER A 95 5.65 3.02 4.74
CA SER A 95 4.53 2.82 3.81
C SER A 95 4.04 1.38 3.92
N THR A 96 2.75 1.18 4.19
CA THR A 96 2.14 -0.16 4.31
C THR A 96 0.86 -0.25 3.50
N GLY A 97 0.79 -1.21 2.56
CA GLY A 97 -0.45 -1.49 1.83
C GLY A 97 -1.52 -2.09 2.73
N GLY A 98 -2.79 -1.85 2.43
CA GLY A 98 -3.90 -2.47 3.15
C GLY A 98 -4.02 -3.96 2.85
N LYS A 99 -4.46 -4.77 3.82
CA LYS A 99 -4.79 -6.18 3.59
C LYS A 99 -5.98 -6.27 2.63
N GLY A 100 -5.95 -7.23 1.70
CA GLY A 100 -7.14 -7.66 0.97
C GLY A 100 -8.19 -8.25 1.92
N GLY A 101 -9.46 -8.04 1.61
CA GLY A 101 -10.58 -8.61 2.35
C GLY A 101 -10.73 -10.10 2.07
N ASP A 102 -11.31 -10.84 3.01
CA ASP A 102 -11.51 -12.28 2.83
C ASP A 102 -12.77 -12.55 1.98
N GLY A 103 -12.75 -13.60 1.16
CA GLY A 103 -13.88 -14.09 0.36
C GLY A 103 -14.42 -15.39 0.92
N LEU A 104 -15.37 -15.30 1.84
CA LEU A 104 -15.85 -16.43 2.63
C LEU A 104 -17.14 -17.00 2.05
N ASP A 105 -17.32 -18.31 2.16
CA ASP A 105 -18.52 -19.05 1.80
C ASP A 105 -19.00 -18.70 0.38
N GLY A 106 -18.10 -18.77 -0.61
CA GLY A 106 -18.41 -18.40 -2.00
C GLY A 106 -18.43 -16.89 -2.28
N GLY A 107 -18.16 -16.06 -1.28
CA GLY A 107 -18.09 -14.59 -1.42
C GLY A 107 -16.76 -14.10 -1.98
N THR A 108 -16.71 -12.80 -2.32
CA THR A 108 -15.52 -12.11 -2.83
C THR A 108 -15.06 -11.01 -1.88
N GLY A 109 -13.80 -11.04 -1.47
CA GLY A 109 -13.18 -10.00 -0.66
C GLY A 109 -12.84 -8.75 -1.46
N GLY A 110 -12.90 -7.58 -0.81
CA GLY A 110 -12.51 -6.31 -1.40
C GLY A 110 -10.99 -6.14 -1.48
N LEU A 111 -10.52 -5.28 -2.40
CA LEU A 111 -9.10 -4.97 -2.54
C LEU A 111 -8.59 -4.14 -1.35
N GLY A 112 -7.35 -4.38 -0.94
CA GLY A 112 -6.62 -3.50 -0.04
C GLY A 112 -6.21 -2.20 -0.74
N GLY A 113 -6.33 -1.08 -0.04
CA GLY A 113 -5.89 0.23 -0.51
C GLY A 113 -4.37 0.33 -0.58
N SER A 114 -3.86 1.18 -1.47
CA SER A 114 -2.42 1.42 -1.58
C SER A 114 -1.93 2.44 -0.54
N SER A 115 -0.62 2.47 -0.30
CA SER A 115 0.03 3.54 0.44
C SER A 115 1.19 4.14 -0.35
N ARG A 116 1.39 5.45 -0.16
CA ARG A 116 2.49 6.19 -0.77
C ARG A 116 3.08 7.19 0.22
N LEU A 117 4.40 7.25 0.27
CA LEU A 117 5.17 8.29 0.94
C LEU A 117 6.14 8.89 -0.08
N ASP A 118 5.70 9.99 -0.68
CA ASP A 118 6.38 10.57 -1.84
C ASP A 118 6.82 12.00 -1.56
N ALA A 119 8.01 12.36 -2.06
CA ALA A 119 8.50 13.72 -2.10
C ALA A 119 9.13 14.04 -3.47
N PHE A 120 8.41 14.83 -4.27
CA PHE A 120 8.85 15.25 -5.60
C PHE A 120 9.01 16.76 -5.67
N GLY A 121 9.97 17.22 -6.46
CA GLY A 121 10.27 18.63 -6.69
C GLY A 121 11.16 18.71 -7.90
N ASN A 122 11.06 19.78 -8.68
CA ASN A 122 11.85 19.93 -9.89
C ASN A 122 13.00 20.89 -9.62
N ASP A 123 14.22 20.44 -9.90
CA ASP A 123 15.42 21.25 -9.98
C ASP A 123 15.17 22.33 -11.07
N GLY A 124 14.96 23.58 -10.63
CA GLY A 124 14.66 24.72 -11.51
C GLY A 124 13.26 25.36 -11.39
N ALA A 125 12.39 24.92 -10.47
CA ALA A 125 11.20 25.70 -10.10
C ALA A 125 11.58 26.90 -9.21
N ASP A 126 10.84 28.02 -9.25
CA ASP A 126 11.04 29.18 -8.38
C ASP A 126 9.87 29.31 -7.37
N PRO A 127 10.11 29.24 -6.04
CA PRO A 127 11.41 28.96 -5.41
C PRO A 127 11.83 27.50 -5.57
N ALA A 128 13.13 27.26 -5.73
CA ALA A 128 13.75 25.93 -5.83
C ALA A 128 13.82 25.27 -4.45
N THR A 129 12.65 25.10 -3.83
CA THR A 129 12.53 24.47 -2.52
C THR A 129 12.31 22.98 -2.76
N ALA A 130 13.26 22.16 -2.33
CA ALA A 130 13.10 20.72 -2.30
C ALA A 130 11.87 20.34 -1.48
N SER A 131 11.13 19.30 -1.86
CA SER A 131 10.04 18.74 -1.07
C SER A 131 10.58 17.68 -0.11
N THR A 132 10.08 17.64 1.12
CA THR A 132 10.44 16.58 2.07
C THR A 132 9.22 15.99 2.77
N ALA A 133 9.23 14.66 2.95
CA ALA A 133 8.28 13.93 3.78
C ALA A 133 9.08 12.99 4.69
N THR A 134 9.38 13.45 5.91
CA THR A 134 10.22 12.74 6.87
C THR A 134 9.40 12.18 8.03
N ASP A 135 9.86 11.04 8.57
CA ASP A 135 9.21 10.31 9.66
C ASP A 135 7.70 10.08 9.41
N GLY A 136 7.31 9.99 8.13
CA GLY A 136 5.92 9.85 7.70
C GLY A 136 5.43 8.41 7.83
N THR A 137 4.14 8.23 8.09
CA THR A 137 3.48 6.92 8.11
C THR A 137 2.28 6.93 7.17
N ALA A 138 2.37 6.18 6.08
CA ALA A 138 1.32 6.03 5.08
C ALA A 138 0.76 4.60 5.11
N THR A 139 -0.55 4.43 5.27
CA THR A 139 -1.19 3.10 5.38
C THR A 139 -2.44 3.02 4.54
N GLY A 140 -2.51 2.06 3.61
CA GLY A 140 -3.72 1.77 2.86
C GLY A 140 -4.81 1.17 3.75
N GLY A 141 -6.08 1.46 3.44
CA GLY A 141 -7.21 0.84 4.12
C GLY A 141 -7.36 -0.63 3.74
N ASN A 142 -7.85 -1.47 4.65
CA ASN A 142 -8.09 -2.88 4.33
C ASN A 142 -9.33 -3.04 3.45
N GLY A 143 -9.34 -4.05 2.59
CA GLY A 143 -10.55 -4.51 1.93
C GLY A 143 -11.56 -5.09 2.92
N GLY A 144 -12.84 -4.95 2.63
CA GLY A 144 -13.93 -5.56 3.38
C GLY A 144 -14.10 -7.03 3.02
N THR A 145 -14.62 -7.82 3.94
CA THR A 145 -14.95 -9.22 3.72
C THR A 145 -16.24 -9.35 2.91
N GLY A 146 -16.27 -10.23 1.90
CA GLY A 146 -17.51 -10.70 1.28
C GLY A 146 -17.85 -12.09 1.81
N THR A 147 -19.09 -12.31 2.24
CA THR A 147 -19.54 -13.61 2.77
C THR A 147 -20.79 -14.08 2.05
N GLY A 148 -20.80 -15.32 1.57
CA GLY A 148 -21.89 -15.88 0.77
C GLY A 148 -21.73 -15.59 -0.71
N ALA A 149 -22.21 -16.52 -1.55
CA ALA A 149 -22.24 -16.35 -3.00
C ALA A 149 -22.81 -14.98 -3.41
N ASP A 150 -22.20 -14.38 -4.44
CA ASP A 150 -22.53 -13.05 -5.00
C ASP A 150 -22.32 -11.84 -4.06
N ASN A 151 -21.81 -12.03 -2.84
CA ASN A 151 -21.47 -10.91 -1.96
C ASN A 151 -20.02 -10.48 -2.15
N THR A 152 -19.82 -9.17 -2.35
CA THR A 152 -18.49 -8.58 -2.54
C THR A 152 -18.21 -7.53 -1.47
N GLY A 153 -17.13 -7.72 -0.70
CA GLY A 153 -16.65 -6.71 0.23
C GLY A 153 -16.15 -5.45 -0.49
N GLY A 154 -16.33 -4.29 0.13
CA GLY A 154 -15.87 -3.02 -0.40
C GLY A 154 -14.35 -2.91 -0.42
N ASN A 155 -13.80 -2.09 -1.30
CA ASN A 155 -12.36 -1.83 -1.33
C ASN A 155 -11.94 -0.88 -0.21
N GLY A 156 -10.74 -1.09 0.33
CA GLY A 156 -10.05 -0.09 1.12
C GLY A 156 -9.60 1.09 0.27
N THR A 157 -9.52 2.28 0.87
CA THR A 157 -9.03 3.48 0.18
C THR A 157 -7.53 3.67 0.39
N ASP A 158 -6.90 4.50 -0.44
CA ASP A 158 -5.48 4.76 -0.34
C ASP A 158 -5.12 5.65 0.87
N GLY A 159 -3.98 5.39 1.51
CA GLY A 159 -3.38 6.27 2.51
C GLY A 159 -2.08 6.86 1.99
N ASN A 160 -2.10 8.14 1.59
CA ASN A 160 -1.00 8.75 0.86
C ASN A 160 -0.49 10.03 1.53
N ILE A 161 0.83 10.17 1.58
CA ILE A 161 1.56 11.40 1.86
C ILE A 161 2.32 11.73 0.58
N VAL A 162 1.93 12.81 -0.10
CA VAL A 162 2.55 13.20 -1.38
C VAL A 162 2.91 14.67 -1.31
N ASN A 163 4.19 14.94 -1.12
CA ASN A 163 4.71 16.29 -1.08
C ASN A 163 5.27 16.69 -2.43
N THR A 164 4.80 17.83 -2.92
CA THR A 164 5.24 18.43 -4.19
C THR A 164 5.46 19.93 -4.02
N GLY A 165 6.23 20.54 -4.93
CA GLY A 165 6.37 21.99 -5.00
C GLY A 165 6.96 22.65 -3.74
N GLY A 166 7.87 21.96 -3.05
CA GLY A 166 8.51 22.47 -1.84
C GLY A 166 7.72 22.23 -0.56
N ALA A 167 6.67 21.40 -0.60
CA ALA A 167 5.96 20.98 0.60
C ALA A 167 6.89 20.22 1.57
N GLN A 168 6.80 20.57 2.85
CA GLN A 168 7.55 19.94 3.94
C GLN A 168 6.57 19.28 4.90
N SER A 169 6.77 18.01 5.21
CA SER A 169 6.04 17.32 6.28
C SER A 169 6.98 16.49 7.13
N ASN A 170 6.72 16.49 8.44
CA ASN A 170 7.47 15.70 9.41
C ASN A 170 6.48 14.99 10.34
N GLY A 171 6.67 13.68 10.57
CA GLY A 171 5.82 12.91 11.49
C GLY A 171 4.35 12.80 11.07
N THR A 172 4.04 13.03 9.79
CA THR A 172 2.65 13.01 9.30
C THR A 172 2.16 11.59 9.14
N THR A 173 0.90 11.34 9.50
CA THR A 173 0.22 10.05 9.30
C THR A 173 -0.92 10.21 8.31
N ALA A 174 -0.99 9.34 7.30
CA ALA A 174 -2.12 9.22 6.39
C ALA A 174 -2.61 7.77 6.37
N SER A 175 -3.90 7.56 6.61
CA SER A 175 -4.52 6.24 6.58
C SER A 175 -5.73 6.24 5.66
N GLY A 176 -5.78 5.25 4.78
CA GLY A 176 -6.99 4.92 4.05
C GLY A 176 -8.06 4.36 4.99
N THR A 177 -9.33 4.53 4.60
CA THR A 177 -10.49 3.92 5.22
C THR A 177 -10.67 2.47 4.77
N ASN A 178 -11.09 1.61 5.67
CA ASN A 178 -11.43 0.23 5.32
C ASN A 178 -12.68 0.17 4.44
N GLY A 179 -12.72 -0.84 3.57
CA GLY A 179 -13.91 -1.19 2.83
C GLY A 179 -15.00 -1.78 3.74
N ALA A 180 -16.26 -1.59 3.35
CA ALA A 180 -17.39 -2.16 4.08
C ALA A 180 -17.47 -3.68 3.85
N ASN A 181 -17.83 -4.44 4.87
CA ASN A 181 -18.14 -5.86 4.70
C ASN A 181 -19.48 -6.03 3.99
N SER A 182 -19.61 -7.09 3.20
CA SER A 182 -20.87 -7.52 2.59
C SER A 182 -21.23 -8.90 3.14
N PRO A 183 -21.98 -8.98 4.26
CA PRO A 183 -22.40 -10.25 4.83
C PRO A 183 -23.54 -10.87 4.01
N ALA A 184 -23.69 -12.19 4.07
CA ALA A 184 -24.86 -12.87 3.54
C ALA A 184 -26.13 -12.34 4.23
N THR A 185 -27.18 -12.08 3.44
CA THR A 185 -28.50 -11.79 4.00
C THR A 185 -29.18 -13.09 4.44
N PRO A 186 -29.78 -13.16 5.63
CA PRO A 186 -30.46 -14.35 6.15
C PRO A 186 -31.61 -14.86 5.29
#